data_AF-A0A932YNK8-F1
#
_entry.id   AF-A0A932YNK8-F1
#
_cell.length_a   1.000
_cell.length_b   1.000
_cell.length_c   1.000
_cell.angle_alpha   90.00
_cell.angle_beta   90.00
_cell.angle_gamma   90.00
#
_symmetry.space_group_name_H-M   'P 1'
#
loop_
_entity.id
_entity.type
_entity.pdbx_description
1 polymer ?
#
loop_
_entity_poly.entity_id
_entity_poly.type
_entity_poly.pdbx_seq_one_letter_code
_entity_poly.pdbx_strand_id
1 'polypeptide(L)'
;MNTHMRTRTDTHGFCGGKNGLTLIELSIAVGIAVIIAGTFFIVGNPAGLFSRARNSERRSHVNAIVIAIRQNVADTRTAIFTCASGDIPTSSKKMAVGAGNYNIAPCLVPSYLQNLPFDPSASGAHYASISDYDTGYQVVKNASSGEITVSAPFAEAGQTVSVTR
;
A
#
# COMPACT_ATOMS: atom_id res chain seq x y z
N MET A 1 19.84 13.83 75.33
CA MET A 1 18.82 13.11 74.53
C MET A 1 18.99 13.51 73.08
N ASN A 2 19.72 12.76 72.26
CA ASN A 2 19.24 11.61 71.48
C ASN A 2 17.90 11.87 70.75
N THR A 3 17.96 12.07 69.43
CA THR A 3 17.21 11.26 68.45
C THR A 3 17.67 11.62 67.02
N HIS A 4 18.61 10.84 66.50
CA HIS A 4 18.90 10.78 65.06
C HIS A 4 17.73 10.10 64.34
N MET A 5 17.04 10.83 63.45
CA MET A 5 16.05 10.29 62.53
C MET A 5 16.76 9.92 61.22
N ARG A 6 16.93 8.63 60.95
CA ARG A 6 17.43 8.13 59.65
C ARG A 6 16.24 7.74 58.77
N THR A 7 16.09 8.41 57.64
CA THR A 7 15.22 8.01 56.53
C THR A 7 15.81 6.79 55.82
N ARG A 8 15.06 5.70 55.79
CA ARG A 8 15.40 4.46 55.09
C ARG A 8 14.95 4.58 53.63
N THR A 9 15.89 4.80 52.71
CA THR A 9 15.68 4.61 51.27
C THR A 9 15.87 3.13 50.96
N ASP A 10 14.77 2.38 50.85
CA ASP A 10 14.80 1.03 50.31
C ASP A 10 14.94 1.11 48.78
N THR A 11 16.19 1.24 48.32
CA THR A 11 16.53 0.90 46.94
C THR A 11 16.47 -0.60 46.82
N HIS A 12 15.46 -1.13 46.13
CA HIS A 12 15.47 -2.50 45.61
C HIS A 12 16.58 -2.63 44.56
N GLY A 13 17.82 -2.70 45.02
CA GLY A 13 18.94 -3.14 44.23
C GLY A 13 18.66 -4.58 43.82
N PHE A 14 18.62 -4.84 42.52
CA PHE A 14 18.76 -6.20 42.02
C PHE A 14 20.08 -6.75 42.57
N CYS A 15 20.00 -7.68 43.53
CA CYS A 15 21.11 -8.55 43.91
C CYS A 15 21.40 -9.48 42.72
N GLY A 16 22.00 -8.93 41.67
CA GLY A 16 22.68 -9.71 40.64
C GLY A 16 23.97 -10.23 41.25
N GLY A 17 23.96 -11.50 41.66
CA GLY A 17 25.19 -12.20 42.00
C GLY A 17 26.20 -12.01 40.87
N LYS A 18 27.43 -11.64 41.20
CA LYS A 18 28.54 -11.54 40.24
C LYS A 18 28.95 -12.94 39.78
N ASN A 19 28.05 -13.62 39.09
CA ASN A 19 28.31 -14.89 38.43
C ASN A 19 28.79 -14.51 37.03
N GLY A 20 30.10 -14.55 36.81
CA GLY A 20 30.67 -14.37 35.48
C GLY A 20 30.15 -15.48 34.57
N LEU A 21 29.78 -15.11 33.34
CA LEU A 21 29.50 -16.06 32.27
C LEU A 21 30.70 -17.01 32.12
N THR A 22 30.43 -18.31 32.01
CA THR A 22 31.48 -19.30 31.79
C THR A 22 32.03 -19.18 30.36
N LEU A 23 33.30 -19.54 30.14
CA LEU A 23 33.92 -19.50 28.80
C LEU A 23 33.15 -20.35 27.78
N ILE A 24 32.56 -21.46 28.24
CA ILE A 24 31.76 -22.37 27.41
C ILE A 24 30.40 -21.77 27.04
N GLU A 25 29.81 -20.97 27.92
CA GLU A 25 28.54 -20.30 27.66
C GLU A 25 28.71 -19.20 26.61
N LEU A 26 29.81 -18.43 26.71
CA LEU A 26 30.14 -17.44 25.68
C LEU A 26 30.45 -18.11 24.33
N SER A 27 31.14 -19.25 24.32
CA SER A 27 31.48 -19.93 23.06
C SER A 27 30.25 -20.51 22.36
N ILE A 28 29.32 -21.09 23.12
CA ILE A 28 28.04 -21.58 22.58
C ILE A 28 27.18 -20.41 22.08
N ALA A 29 27.10 -19.31 22.84
CA ALA A 29 26.33 -18.13 22.46
C ALA A 29 26.82 -17.50 21.15
N VAL A 30 28.14 -17.33 20.99
CA VAL A 30 28.72 -16.81 19.75
C VAL A 30 28.55 -17.81 18.60
N GLY A 31 28.65 -19.12 18.86
CA GLY A 31 28.38 -20.16 17.86
C GLY A 31 26.95 -20.09 17.30
N ILE A 32 25.95 -19.98 18.17
CA ILE A 32 24.55 -19.82 17.76
C ILE A 32 24.34 -18.48 17.04
N ALA A 33 24.98 -17.40 17.51
CA ALA A 33 24.89 -16.09 16.87
C ALA A 33 25.42 -16.10 15.43
N VAL A 34 26.51 -16.81 15.14
CA VAL A 34 27.05 -16.96 13.78
C VAL A 34 26.08 -17.71 12.87
N ILE A 35 25.42 -18.75 13.36
CA ILE A 35 24.42 -19.52 12.59
C ILE A 35 23.20 -18.65 12.26
N ILE A 36 22.66 -17.93 13.25
CA ILE A 36 21.50 -17.04 13.06
C ILE A 36 21.87 -15.88 12.12
N ALA A 37 23.00 -15.20 12.36
CA ALA A 37 23.45 -14.10 11.51
C ALA A 37 23.68 -14.56 10.07
N GLY A 38 24.29 -15.73 9.87
CA GLY A 38 24.53 -16.30 8.53
C GLY A 38 23.25 -16.51 7.72
N THR A 39 22.18 -17.00 8.34
CA THR A 39 20.89 -17.17 7.64
C THR A 39 20.19 -15.84 7.34
N PHE A 40 20.39 -14.82 8.18
CA PHE A 40 19.78 -13.50 7.99
C PHE A 40 20.28 -12.80 6.73
N PHE A 41 21.55 -13.00 6.36
CA PHE A 41 22.14 -12.45 5.13
C PHE A 41 21.60 -13.11 3.84
N ILE A 42 21.03 -14.31 3.92
CA ILE A 42 20.54 -15.05 2.74
C ILE A 42 19.14 -14.56 2.30
N VAL A 43 18.40 -13.83 3.15
CA VAL A 43 17.04 -13.29 2.83
C VAL A 43 17.07 -11.78 2.54
N GLY A 44 18.23 -11.21 2.24
CA GLY A 44 18.50 -9.76 2.21
C GLY A 44 17.82 -8.95 1.10
N ASN A 45 16.48 -8.85 1.08
CA ASN A 45 15.78 -7.70 0.51
C ASN A 45 14.55 -7.32 1.37
N PRO A 46 14.75 -6.71 2.55
CA PRO A 46 13.66 -6.17 3.37
C PRO A 46 12.86 -5.10 2.61
N ALA A 47 13.49 -4.36 1.69
CA ALA A 47 12.81 -3.38 0.84
C ALA A 47 11.75 -4.04 -0.08
N GLY A 48 12.00 -5.27 -0.53
CA GLY A 48 11.09 -6.05 -1.35
C GLY A 48 9.77 -6.41 -0.66
N LEU A 49 9.74 -6.46 0.67
CA LEU A 49 8.50 -6.69 1.43
C LEU A 49 7.56 -5.48 1.34
N PHE A 50 8.09 -4.26 1.43
CA PHE A 50 7.28 -3.04 1.28
C PHE A 50 6.77 -2.89 -0.16
N SER A 51 7.60 -3.21 -1.16
CA SER A 51 7.19 -3.24 -2.56
C SER A 51 6.06 -4.24 -2.82
N ARG A 52 6.12 -5.43 -2.19
CA ARG A 52 5.05 -6.44 -2.28
C ARG A 52 3.77 -5.95 -1.61
N ALA A 53 3.86 -5.32 -0.45
CA ALA A 53 2.71 -4.76 0.26
C ALA A 53 2.02 -3.67 -0.59
N ARG A 54 2.78 -2.69 -1.11
CA ARG A 54 2.24 -1.64 -1.99
C ARG A 54 1.68 -2.20 -3.30
N ASN A 55 2.31 -3.19 -3.91
CA ASN A 55 1.75 -3.86 -5.09
C ASN A 55 0.46 -4.63 -4.78
N SER A 56 0.30 -5.16 -3.57
CA SER A 56 -0.96 -5.76 -3.10
C SER A 56 -2.05 -4.72 -2.92
N GLU A 57 -1.70 -3.56 -2.35
CA GLU A 57 -2.59 -2.41 -2.21
C GLU A 57 -3.05 -1.89 -3.58
N ARG A 58 -2.11 -1.69 -4.53
CA ARG A 58 -2.43 -1.35 -5.94
C ARG A 58 -3.39 -2.34 -6.57
N ARG A 59 -3.19 -3.65 -6.37
CA ARG A 59 -4.10 -4.68 -6.88
C ARG A 59 -5.51 -4.53 -6.33
N SER A 60 -5.64 -4.26 -5.03
CA SER A 60 -6.93 -3.98 -4.39
C SER A 60 -7.58 -2.73 -5.01
N HIS A 61 -6.80 -1.65 -5.17
CA HIS A 61 -7.27 -0.38 -5.73
C HIS A 61 -7.78 -0.53 -7.16
N VAL A 62 -6.98 -1.11 -8.06
CA VAL A 62 -7.41 -1.28 -9.46
C VAL A 62 -8.62 -2.21 -9.58
N ASN A 63 -8.71 -3.24 -8.72
CA ASN A 63 -9.88 -4.12 -8.69
C ASN A 63 -11.14 -3.39 -8.20
N ALA A 64 -11.03 -2.58 -7.15
CA ALA A 64 -12.14 -1.77 -6.65
C ALA A 64 -12.64 -0.79 -7.72
N ILE A 65 -11.73 -0.14 -8.45
CA ILE A 65 -12.09 0.78 -9.55
C ILE A 65 -12.81 0.03 -10.68
N VAL A 66 -12.30 -1.12 -11.13
CA VAL A 66 -12.95 -1.89 -12.19
C VAL A 66 -14.33 -2.39 -11.77
N ILE A 67 -14.49 -2.84 -10.53
CA ILE A 67 -15.81 -3.25 -10.00
C ILE A 67 -16.77 -2.06 -9.97
N ALA A 68 -16.31 -0.88 -9.53
CA ALA A 68 -17.14 0.32 -9.51
C ALA A 68 -17.56 0.77 -10.93
N ILE A 69 -16.65 0.70 -11.90
CA ILE A 69 -16.98 0.95 -13.31
C ILE A 69 -18.02 -0.05 -13.81
N ARG A 70 -17.86 -1.34 -13.50
CA ARG A 70 -18.81 -2.38 -13.91
C ARG A 70 -20.17 -2.19 -13.25
N GLN A 71 -20.22 -1.72 -12.01
CA GLN A 71 -21.46 -1.35 -11.32
C GLN A 71 -22.16 -0.17 -12.02
N ASN A 72 -21.43 0.89 -12.40
CA ASN A 72 -21.98 2.00 -13.17
C ASN A 72 -22.61 1.53 -14.50
N VAL A 73 -21.93 0.62 -15.21
CA VAL A 73 -22.44 0.02 -16.44
C VAL A 73 -23.72 -0.78 -16.18
N ALA A 74 -23.76 -1.58 -15.11
CA ALA A 74 -24.89 -2.43 -14.76
C ALA A 74 -26.14 -1.62 -14.35
N ASP A 75 -25.95 -0.51 -13.65
CA ASP A 75 -27.05 0.34 -13.19
C ASP A 75 -27.63 1.24 -14.31
N THR A 76 -26.90 1.40 -15.41
CA THR A 76 -27.38 2.13 -16.57
C THR A 76 -28.22 1.24 -17.48
N ARG A 77 -29.44 1.68 -17.82
CA ARG A 77 -30.37 0.92 -18.70
C ARG A 77 -29.81 0.54 -20.07
N THR A 78 -28.83 1.28 -20.57
CA THR A 78 -28.18 1.03 -21.85
C THR A 78 -27.00 0.06 -21.76
N ALA A 79 -26.64 -0.42 -20.57
CA ALA A 79 -25.47 -1.25 -20.32
C ALA A 79 -24.16 -0.63 -20.87
N ILE A 80 -24.05 0.69 -20.79
CA ILE A 80 -22.88 1.47 -21.22
C ILE A 80 -22.40 2.31 -20.03
N PHE A 81 -21.10 2.52 -19.95
CA PHE A 81 -20.52 3.38 -18.92
C PHE A 81 -20.96 4.83 -19.13
N THR A 82 -21.53 5.45 -18.10
CA THR A 82 -22.03 6.83 -18.18
C THR A 82 -21.22 7.75 -17.30
N CYS A 83 -20.70 8.81 -17.91
CA CYS A 83 -19.87 9.79 -17.23
C CYS A 83 -19.91 11.14 -17.94
N ALA A 84 -19.82 12.24 -17.17
CA ALA A 84 -19.79 13.61 -17.73
C ALA A 84 -18.60 13.83 -18.67
N SER A 85 -17.49 13.13 -18.43
CA SER A 85 -16.28 13.16 -19.25
C SER A 85 -16.36 12.28 -20.51
N GLY A 86 -17.53 11.70 -20.79
CA GLY A 86 -17.75 10.74 -21.87
C GLY A 86 -17.39 9.30 -21.48
N ASP A 87 -17.47 8.41 -22.45
CA ASP A 87 -17.15 6.99 -22.30
C ASP A 87 -15.65 6.76 -21.97
N ILE A 88 -15.31 5.56 -21.51
CA ILE A 88 -13.92 5.21 -21.18
C ILE A 88 -13.05 5.30 -22.45
N PRO A 89 -11.90 6.01 -22.39
CA PRO A 89 -11.03 6.17 -23.54
C PRO A 89 -10.50 4.85 -24.10
N THR A 90 -10.33 4.78 -25.42
CA THR A 90 -9.70 3.63 -26.11
C THR A 90 -8.18 3.71 -26.14
N SER A 91 -7.61 4.81 -25.66
CA SER A 91 -6.18 4.96 -25.38
C SER A 91 -5.96 5.04 -23.87
N SER A 92 -4.81 4.56 -23.39
CA SER A 92 -4.51 4.60 -21.95
C SER A 92 -4.45 6.04 -21.45
N LYS A 93 -5.30 6.36 -20.47
CA LYS A 93 -5.39 7.69 -19.86
C LYS A 93 -5.27 7.59 -18.35
N LYS A 94 -4.52 8.51 -17.76
CA LYS A 94 -4.45 8.65 -16.30
C LYS A 94 -5.78 9.15 -15.77
N MET A 95 -6.25 8.54 -14.69
CA MET A 95 -7.48 8.95 -13.99
C MET A 95 -7.14 10.09 -13.03
N ALA A 96 -7.36 11.33 -13.49
CA ALA A 96 -7.02 12.54 -12.78
C ALA A 96 -7.79 13.74 -13.37
N VAL A 97 -7.80 14.85 -12.64
CA VAL A 97 -8.29 16.14 -13.17
C VAL A 97 -7.22 16.77 -14.08
N GLY A 98 -7.66 17.62 -15.02
CA GLY A 98 -6.77 18.41 -15.88
C GLY A 98 -6.68 17.90 -17.33
N ALA A 99 -6.10 18.76 -18.19
CA ALA A 99 -6.03 18.51 -19.62
C ALA A 99 -5.20 17.24 -19.95
N GLY A 100 -5.72 16.43 -20.87
CA GLY A 100 -5.06 15.20 -21.32
C GLY A 100 -5.29 13.97 -20.44
N ASN A 101 -5.86 14.13 -19.25
CA ASN A 101 -6.29 13.07 -18.33
C ASN A 101 -7.77 12.71 -18.54
N TYR A 102 -8.24 11.65 -17.86
CA TYR A 102 -9.64 11.26 -17.84
C TYR A 102 -10.26 11.49 -16.46
N ASN A 103 -11.21 12.41 -16.38
CA ASN A 103 -11.90 12.73 -15.14
C ASN A 103 -13.06 11.76 -14.89
N ILE A 104 -12.78 10.69 -14.15
CA ILE A 104 -13.71 9.61 -13.82
C ILE A 104 -14.41 9.77 -12.45
N ALA A 105 -13.85 10.59 -11.54
CA ALA A 105 -14.33 10.65 -10.15
C ALA A 105 -15.82 10.99 -10.00
N PRO A 106 -16.39 11.98 -10.72
CA PRO A 106 -17.80 12.33 -10.60
C PRO A 106 -18.77 11.19 -10.96
N CYS A 107 -18.26 10.16 -11.61
CA CYS A 107 -19.03 9.05 -12.18
C CYS A 107 -18.95 7.79 -11.30
N LEU A 108 -17.98 7.77 -10.37
CA LEU A 108 -17.75 6.67 -9.43
C LEU A 108 -18.03 7.07 -7.98
N VAL A 109 -17.78 8.31 -7.61
CA VAL A 109 -17.93 8.82 -6.24
C VAL A 109 -19.09 9.81 -6.19
N PRO A 110 -19.99 9.73 -5.19
CA PRO A 110 -20.01 8.78 -4.06
C PRO A 110 -20.78 7.48 -4.33
N SER A 111 -21.37 7.31 -5.52
CA SER A 111 -22.38 6.27 -5.78
C SER A 111 -21.84 4.83 -5.72
N TYR A 112 -20.62 4.59 -6.19
CA TYR A 112 -20.03 3.24 -6.30
C TYR A 112 -18.79 3.08 -5.42
N LEU A 113 -18.14 4.20 -5.05
CA LEU A 113 -17.00 4.27 -4.14
C LEU A 113 -17.17 5.47 -3.22
N GLN A 114 -16.71 5.35 -1.97
CA GLN A 114 -16.71 6.47 -1.00
C GLN A 114 -15.66 7.54 -1.36
N ASN A 115 -14.50 7.10 -1.84
CA ASN A 115 -13.42 7.93 -2.38
C ASN A 115 -12.72 7.16 -3.50
N LEU A 116 -11.93 7.86 -4.33
CA LEU A 116 -11.07 7.16 -5.28
C LEU A 116 -9.78 6.71 -4.59
N PRO A 117 -9.43 5.43 -4.67
CA PRO A 117 -8.11 4.97 -4.30
C PRO A 117 -7.05 5.58 -5.23
N PHE A 118 -5.87 5.85 -4.68
CA PHE A 118 -4.73 6.40 -5.41
C PHE A 118 -3.47 5.59 -5.13
N ASP A 119 -2.48 5.70 -6.01
CA ASP A 119 -1.23 4.95 -5.89
C ASP A 119 -0.37 5.50 -4.74
N PRO A 120 0.03 4.66 -3.77
CA PRO A 120 0.72 5.10 -2.56
C PRO A 120 2.15 5.61 -2.80
N SER A 121 2.73 5.39 -3.99
CA SER A 121 4.08 5.86 -4.31
C SER A 121 4.17 6.66 -5.61
N ALA A 122 3.05 6.95 -6.27
CA ALA A 122 3.07 7.82 -7.43
C ALA A 122 3.22 9.28 -6.99
N SER A 123 4.15 10.00 -7.62
CA SER A 123 4.39 11.40 -7.30
C SER A 123 3.16 12.25 -7.58
N GLY A 124 2.69 13.00 -6.58
CA GLY A 124 1.52 13.86 -6.69
C GLY A 124 0.18 13.12 -6.69
N ALA A 125 0.16 11.81 -6.49
CA ALA A 125 -1.09 11.08 -6.35
C ALA A 125 -1.80 11.43 -5.04
N HIS A 126 -3.08 11.78 -5.13
CA HIS A 126 -3.90 12.20 -4.02
C HIS A 126 -5.38 12.15 -4.40
N TYR A 127 -6.24 12.20 -3.38
CA TYR A 127 -7.66 12.43 -3.54
C TYR A 127 -8.12 13.44 -2.48
N ALA A 128 -8.42 14.67 -2.89
CA ALA A 128 -9.01 15.69 -2.02
C ALA A 128 -10.51 15.81 -2.26
N SER A 129 -10.94 15.77 -3.53
CA SER A 129 -12.35 15.80 -3.93
C SER A 129 -12.54 15.28 -5.36
N ILE A 130 -13.77 15.16 -5.83
CA ILE A 130 -14.08 14.81 -7.23
C ILE A 130 -13.56 15.84 -8.25
N SER A 131 -13.23 17.05 -7.80
CA SER A 131 -12.67 18.13 -8.62
C SER A 131 -11.18 18.36 -8.40
N ASP A 132 -10.56 17.67 -7.44
CA ASP A 132 -9.13 17.78 -7.12
C ASP A 132 -8.59 16.42 -6.68
N TYR A 133 -8.07 15.67 -7.66
CA TYR A 133 -7.47 14.37 -7.45
C TYR A 133 -6.55 13.97 -8.60
N ASP A 134 -5.60 13.10 -8.27
CA ASP A 134 -4.78 12.35 -9.22
C ASP A 134 -4.59 10.94 -8.64
N THR A 135 -5.13 9.91 -9.28
CA THR A 135 -5.01 8.55 -8.76
C THR A 135 -3.64 7.93 -9.01
N GLY A 136 -2.87 8.44 -9.99
CA GLY A 136 -1.68 7.75 -10.51
C GLY A 136 -1.98 6.45 -11.28
N TYR A 137 -3.24 6.03 -11.37
CA TYR A 137 -3.69 4.85 -12.13
C TYR A 137 -4.17 5.24 -13.52
N GLN A 138 -4.16 4.27 -14.44
CA GLN A 138 -4.63 4.46 -15.80
C GLN A 138 -5.82 3.56 -16.12
N VAL A 139 -6.68 4.04 -17.02
CA VAL A 139 -7.82 3.29 -17.54
C VAL A 139 -7.81 3.31 -19.07
N VAL A 140 -8.19 2.18 -19.66
CA VAL A 140 -8.40 2.04 -21.09
C VAL A 140 -9.53 1.05 -21.34
N LYS A 141 -10.29 1.28 -22.41
CA LYS A 141 -11.26 0.34 -22.93
C LYS A 141 -10.78 -0.23 -24.25
N ASN A 142 -10.84 -1.56 -24.39
CA ASN A 142 -10.61 -2.21 -25.67
C ASN A 142 -11.76 -1.87 -26.63
N ALA A 143 -11.44 -1.26 -27.77
CA ALA A 143 -12.43 -0.81 -28.75
C ALA A 143 -13.20 -1.98 -29.40
N SER A 144 -12.59 -3.17 -29.47
CA SER A 144 -13.14 -4.34 -30.15
C SER A 144 -13.92 -5.25 -29.20
N SER A 145 -13.40 -5.50 -27.99
CA SER A 145 -14.05 -6.39 -27.00
C SER A 145 -14.92 -5.66 -25.98
N GLY A 146 -14.75 -4.34 -25.81
CA GLY A 146 -15.42 -3.58 -24.75
C GLY A 146 -14.90 -3.87 -23.34
N GLU A 147 -13.82 -4.65 -23.22
CA GLU A 147 -13.16 -4.92 -21.95
C GLU A 147 -12.49 -3.66 -21.41
N ILE A 148 -12.60 -3.46 -20.11
CA ILE A 148 -12.04 -2.32 -19.39
C ILE A 148 -10.82 -2.81 -18.64
N THR A 149 -9.68 -2.18 -18.90
CA THR A 149 -8.43 -2.42 -18.21
C THR A 149 -8.07 -1.23 -17.35
N VAL A 150 -7.84 -1.48 -16.06
CA VAL A 150 -7.22 -0.51 -15.14
C VAL A 150 -5.84 -1.00 -14.76
N SER A 151 -4.84 -0.12 -14.85
CA SER A 151 -3.44 -0.46 -14.61
C SER A 151 -2.78 0.50 -13.62
N ALA A 152 -1.82 -0.05 -12.87
CA ALA A 152 -0.94 0.70 -11.99
C ALA A 152 0.47 0.78 -12.62
N PRO A 153 0.82 1.91 -13.27
CA PRO A 153 2.07 2.05 -14.02
C PRO A 153 3.31 2.08 -13.11
N PHE A 154 3.16 2.41 -11.84
CA PHE A 154 4.25 2.51 -10.86
C PHE A 154 4.39 1.23 -10.01
N ALA A 155 3.98 0.08 -10.55
CA ALA A 155 4.20 -1.20 -9.89
C ALA A 155 5.70 -1.47 -9.70
N GLU A 156 6.07 -1.91 -8.50
CA GLU A 156 7.47 -2.04 -8.09
C GLU A 156 8.01 -3.45 -8.33
N ALA A 157 9.34 -3.59 -8.22
CA ALA A 157 10.04 -4.88 -8.35
C ALA A 157 9.77 -5.60 -9.68
N GLY A 158 9.62 -4.83 -10.78
CA GLY A 158 9.41 -5.36 -12.13
C GLY A 158 8.08 -6.07 -12.33
N GLN A 159 7.11 -5.88 -11.43
CA GLN A 159 5.79 -6.47 -11.52
C GLN A 159 4.88 -5.63 -12.41
N THR A 160 3.92 -6.27 -13.07
CA THR A 160 2.80 -5.59 -13.73
C THR A 160 1.56 -5.78 -12.87
N VAL A 161 0.86 -4.68 -12.59
CA VAL A 161 -0.42 -4.70 -11.87
C VAL A 161 -1.48 -4.09 -12.77
N SER A 162 -2.35 -4.94 -13.28
CA SER A 162 -3.51 -4.54 -14.08
C SER A 162 -4.65 -5.53 -13.89
N VAL A 163 -5.88 -5.04 -13.99
CA VAL A 163 -7.09 -5.87 -14.01
C VAL A 163 -7.87 -5.53 -15.27
N THR A 164 -8.25 -6.56 -16.01
CA THR A 164 -9.12 -6.48 -17.18
C THR A 164 -10.41 -7.21 -16.87
N ARG A 165 -11.55 -6.57 -17.15
CA ARG A 165 -12.89 -7.16 -17.02
C ARG A 165 -13.78 -6.70 -18.13
#